data_AF-X1US37-F1
#
_entry.id   AF-X1US37-F1
#
_cell.length_a   1.000
_cell.length_b   1.000
_cell.length_c   1.000
_cell.angle_alpha   90.00
_cell.angle_beta   90.00
_cell.angle_gamma   90.00
#
_symmetry.space_group_name_H-M   'P 1'
#
loop_
_entity.id
_entity.type
_entity.pdbx_description
1 polymer ?
#
loop_
_entity_poly.entity_id
_entity_poly.type
_entity_poly.pdbx_seq_one_letter_code
_entity_poly.pdbx_strand_id
1 'polypeptide(L)'
;MSCFGCDGSGCDECEGTGRITITDCPLTLITNDVWEIIALTELFEKGLPPVAGGTLDQAKIFVEAARFIMHEQAYWKKKLGVFG
;
A
#
# COMPACT_ATOMS: atom_id res chain seq x y z
N MET A 1 0.49 15.35 -18.75
CA MET A 1 0.90 14.14 -18.00
C MET A 1 -0.21 13.13 -18.20
N SER A 2 0.10 11.93 -18.72
CA SER A 2 -0.88 10.84 -18.85
C SER A 2 -1.19 10.25 -17.47
N CYS A 3 -2.40 9.72 -17.29
CA CYS A 3 -2.76 9.01 -16.05
C CYS A 3 -1.86 7.77 -15.91
N PHE A 4 -1.23 7.58 -14.74
CA PHE A 4 -0.35 6.44 -14.48
C PHE A 4 -1.07 5.09 -14.53
N GLY A 5 -2.37 5.06 -14.23
CA GLY A 5 -3.15 3.83 -14.18
C GLY A 5 -3.57 3.29 -15.56
N CYS A 6 -3.58 4.14 -16.58
CA CYS A 6 -4.09 3.78 -17.92
C CYS A 6 -3.21 4.25 -19.08
N ASP A 7 -2.10 4.94 -18.80
CA ASP A 7 -1.22 5.58 -19.78
C ASP A 7 -1.97 6.37 -20.87
N GLY A 8 -2.99 7.13 -20.46
CA GLY A 8 -3.78 7.97 -21.36
C GLY A 8 -4.87 7.25 -22.17
N SER A 9 -5.06 5.94 -22.03
CA SER A 9 -6.19 5.21 -22.64
C SER A 9 -7.57 5.55 -22.04
N GLY A 10 -7.60 6.17 -20.85
CA GLY A 10 -8.80 6.43 -20.07
C GLY A 10 -9.15 5.27 -19.14
N CYS A 11 -9.44 5.58 -17.87
CA CYS A 11 -9.89 4.61 -16.88
C CYS A 11 -10.79 5.29 -15.83
N ASP A 12 -11.43 4.48 -15.00
CA ASP A 12 -12.28 4.95 -13.89
C ASP A 12 -11.51 5.84 -12.91
N GLU A 13 -10.22 5.57 -12.68
CA GLU A 13 -9.39 6.33 -11.73
C GLU A 13 -9.15 7.79 -12.18
N CYS A 14 -9.07 8.04 -13.49
CA CYS A 14 -8.88 9.38 -14.05
C CYS A 14 -10.16 9.96 -14.67
N GLU A 15 -11.26 9.22 -14.63
CA GLU A 15 -12.54 9.58 -15.24
C GLU A 15 -12.39 10.01 -16.71
N GLY A 16 -11.44 9.39 -17.44
CA GLY A 16 -11.12 9.74 -18.83
C GLY A 16 -10.41 11.09 -19.03
N THR A 17 -10.09 11.83 -17.97
CA THR A 17 -9.45 13.15 -18.05
C THR A 17 -7.92 13.08 -18.14
N GLY A 18 -7.34 11.92 -17.82
CA GLY A 18 -5.88 11.76 -17.70
C GLY A 18 -5.29 12.41 -16.44
N ARG A 19 -6.11 12.97 -15.56
CA ARG A 19 -5.71 13.57 -14.28
C ARG A 19 -6.45 12.88 -13.14
N ILE A 20 -5.81 12.85 -11.97
CA ILE A 20 -6.41 12.35 -10.73
C ILE A 20 -6.49 13.53 -9.78
N THR A 21 -7.70 13.80 -9.27
CA THR A 21 -7.93 14.87 -8.31
C THR A 21 -7.70 14.35 -6.90
N ILE A 22 -6.77 14.97 -6.17
CA ILE A 22 -6.59 14.72 -4.74
C ILE A 22 -7.61 15.59 -3.99
N THR A 23 -8.62 14.97 -3.39
CA THR A 23 -9.74 15.66 -2.73
C THR A 23 -9.52 15.91 -1.24
N ASP A 24 -8.57 15.21 -0.62
CA ASP A 24 -8.27 15.31 0.80
C ASP A 24 -6.76 15.16 1.05
N CYS A 25 -6.28 15.66 2.19
CA CYS A 25 -4.89 15.51 2.59
C CYS A 25 -4.63 14.05 2.97
N PRO A 26 -3.71 13.31 2.34
CA PRO A 26 -3.45 11.91 2.68
C PRO A 26 -3.09 11.68 4.16
N LEU A 27 -2.51 12.70 4.82
CA LEU A 27 -2.16 12.65 6.24
C LEU A 27 -3.39 12.60 7.16
N THR A 28 -4.57 13.03 6.70
CA THR A 28 -5.82 12.91 7.47
C THR A 28 -6.42 11.51 7.36
N LEU A 29 -6.05 10.76 6.32
CA LEU A 29 -6.55 9.41 6.04
C LEU A 29 -5.63 8.33 6.61
N ILE A 30 -4.34 8.61 6.74
CA ILE A 30 -3.32 7.63 7.16
C ILE A 30 -2.82 7.99 8.56
N THR A 31 -3.19 7.18 9.55
CA THR A 31 -2.71 7.33 10.93
C THR A 31 -1.27 6.84 11.09
N ASN A 32 -0.60 7.24 12.19
CA ASN A 32 0.74 6.74 12.51
C ASN A 32 0.79 5.21 12.64
N ASP A 33 -0.27 4.59 13.14
CA ASP A 33 -0.37 3.13 13.29
C ASP A 33 -0.29 2.43 11.92
N VAL A 34 -0.87 3.03 10.87
CA VAL A 34 -0.77 2.49 9.50
C VAL A 34 0.67 2.58 8.99
N TRP A 35 1.36 3.70 9.25
CA TRP A 35 2.78 3.85 8.91
C TRP A 35 3.66 2.81 9.62
N GLU A 36 3.39 2.56 10.90
CA GLU A 36 4.10 1.54 11.68
C GLU A 36 3.87 0.14 11.10
N ILE A 37 2.65 -0.22 10.73
CA ILE A 37 2.33 -1.52 10.12
C ILE A 37 3.04 -1.70 8.77
N ILE A 38 3.12 -0.65 7.94
CA ILE A 38 3.86 -0.69 6.67
C ILE A 38 5.34 -0.99 6.93
N ALA A 39 5.97 -0.25 7.85
CA ALA A 39 7.38 -0.45 8.21
C ALA A 39 7.64 -1.86 8.78
N LEU A 40 6.76 -2.36 9.64
CA LEU A 40 6.84 -3.71 10.19
C LEU A 40 6.66 -4.79 9.11
N THR A 41 5.81 -4.55 8.11
CA THR A 41 5.62 -5.47 6.98
C THR A 41 6.89 -5.60 6.15
N GLU A 42 7.61 -4.50 5.89
CA GLU A 42 8.90 -4.54 5.19
C GLU A 42 9.97 -5.32 5.95
N LEU A 43 9.99 -5.22 7.28
CA LEU A 43 10.89 -6.01 8.13
C LEU A 43 10.50 -7.49 8.12
N PHE A 44 9.20 -7.77 8.16
CA PHE A 44 8.66 -9.13 8.08
C PHE A 44 9.04 -9.83 6.76
N GLU A 45 8.95 -9.14 5.62
CA GLU A 45 9.40 -9.67 4.32
C GLU A 45 10.89 -10.02 4.31
N LYS A 46 11.71 -9.31 5.10
CA LYS A 46 13.15 -9.57 5.26
C LYS A 46 13.45 -10.67 6.29
N GLY A 47 12.43 -11.36 6.80
CA GLY A 47 12.57 -12.44 7.78
C GLY A 47 12.72 -11.96 9.22
N LEU A 48 12.39 -10.70 9.51
CA LEU A 48 12.42 -10.12 10.86
C LEU A 48 10.98 -9.90 11.35
N PRO A 49 10.33 -10.92 11.95
CA PRO A 49 8.99 -10.74 12.49
C PRO A 49 9.00 -9.78 13.69
N PRO A 50 7.88 -9.08 13.95
CA PRO A 50 7.76 -8.24 15.13
C PRO A 50 8.00 -9.05 16.41
N VAL A 51 8.80 -8.50 17.32
CA VAL A 51 9.18 -9.17 18.58
C VAL A 51 8.00 -9.22 19.55
N ALA A 52 7.95 -10.28 20.36
CA ALA A 52 6.90 -10.50 21.37
C ALA A 52 6.79 -9.33 22.37
N GLY A 53 5.68 -8.59 22.30
CA GLY A 53 5.34 -7.40 23.08
C GLY A 53 3.90 -6.97 22.75
N GLY A 54 3.50 -5.70 22.94
CA GLY A 54 2.11 -5.23 22.70
C GLY A 54 1.48 -5.59 21.33
N THR A 55 2.30 -6.00 20.36
CA THR A 55 1.92 -6.51 19.04
C THR A 55 1.62 -8.03 18.99
N LEU A 56 1.99 -8.81 20.01
CA LEU A 56 1.85 -10.28 20.04
C LEU A 56 0.41 -10.74 20.31
N ASP A 57 -0.37 -9.98 21.09
CA ASP A 57 -1.83 -10.18 21.20
C ASP A 57 -2.55 -9.82 19.88
N GLN A 58 -1.84 -9.21 18.91
CA GLN A 58 -2.31 -8.83 17.58
C GLN A 58 -1.64 -9.61 16.43
N ALA A 59 -0.91 -10.71 16.70
CA ALA A 59 -0.18 -11.45 15.66
C ALA A 59 -1.06 -11.84 14.46
N LYS A 60 -2.35 -12.14 14.67
CA LYS A 60 -3.30 -12.43 13.60
C LYS A 60 -3.61 -11.19 12.75
N ILE A 61 -3.90 -10.06 13.37
CA ILE A 61 -4.23 -8.80 12.68
C ILE A 61 -3.00 -8.32 11.89
N PHE A 62 -1.80 -8.45 12.47
CA PHE A 62 -0.57 -8.12 11.78
C PHE A 62 -0.36 -8.98 10.52
N VAL A 63 -0.52 -10.31 10.63
CA VAL A 63 -0.36 -11.20 9.46
C VAL A 63 -1.39 -10.91 8.38
N GLU A 64 -2.63 -10.60 8.75
CA GLU A 64 -3.67 -10.20 7.79
C GLU A 64 -3.34 -8.87 7.12
N ALA A 65 -2.90 -7.86 7.87
CA ALA A 65 -2.47 -6.58 7.34
C ALA A 65 -1.23 -6.70 6.43
N ALA A 66 -0.23 -7.47 6.85
CA ALA A 66 0.97 -7.74 6.05
C ALA A 66 0.61 -8.41 4.72
N ARG A 67 -0.26 -9.44 4.73
CA ARG A 67 -0.76 -10.07 3.50
C ARG A 67 -1.43 -9.06 2.58
N PHE A 68 -2.32 -8.21 3.11
CA PHE A 68 -3.00 -7.20 2.32
C PHE A 68 -2.02 -6.23 1.66
N ILE A 69 -1.08 -5.68 2.43
CA ILE A 69 -0.06 -4.74 1.94
C ILE A 69 0.80 -5.39 0.86
N MET A 70 1.25 -6.63 1.06
CA MET A 70 2.05 -7.37 0.08
C MET A 70 1.30 -7.61 -1.22
N HIS A 71 0.00 -7.97 -1.15
CA HIS A 71 -0.84 -8.15 -2.33
C HIS A 71 -1.04 -6.84 -3.11
N GLU A 72 -1.28 -5.73 -2.41
CA GLU A 72 -1.39 -4.43 -3.07
C GLU A 72 -0.09 -3.99 -3.71
N GLN A 73 1.04 -4.12 -3.02
CA GLN A 73 2.34 -3.81 -3.60
C GLN A 73 2.63 -4.67 -4.84
N ALA A 74 2.32 -5.97 -4.81
CA ALA A 74 2.48 -6.84 -5.96
C ALA A 74 1.58 -6.44 -7.14
N TYR A 75 0.31 -6.09 -6.86
CA TYR A 75 -0.62 -5.58 -7.86
C TYR A 75 -0.08 -4.32 -8.53
N TRP A 76 0.34 -3.33 -7.74
CA TRP A 76 0.85 -2.06 -8.25
C TRP A 76 2.20 -2.19 -8.96
N LYS A 77 3.13 -3.01 -8.46
CA LYS A 77 4.38 -3.35 -9.17
C LYS A 77 4.11 -3.94 -10.54
N LYS A 78 3.19 -4.90 -10.63
CA LYS A 78 2.76 -5.50 -11.91
C LYS A 78 2.09 -4.47 -12.82
N LYS A 79 1.20 -3.64 -12.30
CA LYS A 79 0.47 -2.62 -13.06
C LYS A 79 1.42 -1.53 -13.61
N LEU A 80 2.44 -1.16 -12.84
CA LEU A 80 3.43 -0.14 -13.22
C LEU A 80 4.63 -0.69 -14.00
N GLY A 81 4.74 -2.01 -14.17
CA GLY A 81 5.91 -2.64 -14.81
C GLY A 81 7.20 -2.50 -14.00
N VAL A 82 7.11 -2.25 -12.69
CA VAL A 82 8.26 -2.12 -11.80
C VAL A 82 8.59 -3.50 -11.24
N PHE A 83 9.59 -4.15 -11.82
CA PHE A 83 10.13 -5.41 -11.32
C PHE A 83 11.34 -5.09 -10.44
N GLY A 84 11.18 -5.33 -9.14
CA GLY A 84 12.28 -5.36 -8.17
C GLY A 84 12.78 -6.78 -7.99
#